data_AF-A0A937NRR8-F1
#
_entry.id   AF-A0A937NRR8-F1
#
_cell.length_a   1.000
_cell.length_b   1.000
_cell.length_c   1.000
_cell.angle_alpha   90.00
_cell.angle_beta   90.00
_cell.angle_gamma   90.00
#
_symmetry.space_group_name_H-M   'P 1'
#
loop_
_entity.id
_entity.type
_entity.pdbx_description
1 polymer ?
#
loop_
_entity_poly.entity_id
_entity_poly.type
_entity_poly.pdbx_seq_one_letter_code
_entity_poly.pdbx_strand_id
1 'polypeptide(L)'
;AGVIDVRKTGGWNLNSASEADDAPSLALVFGRDRHLEAEQERAKKGLPFAQFRESAFRFGIYPRPADWQTRPENSWENWYGQALLPKLHLTQGKTVWYRYFFVINRKDRAIELADSLVDKVDYGLLIFDAETTPMVPVYVRDGKVVDEGDAPAFSLVTKPVSGTMPLFLVENATTGQEVVTTDPYIFVPQEKMNYEVPADPKFDNYRNAVGYDMRVDKNNSRWKRLLGYGYVEKPEAGDFVRLSQLLNAELFPKANTPPAAGQAYHLDLWVGFSGEGVFHEE
;
A
#
# COMPACT_ATOMS: atom_id res chain seq x y z
N ALA A 1 24.63 -12.31 -8.46
CA ALA A 1 23.27 -11.96 -8.94
C ALA A 1 23.39 -10.91 -10.02
N GLY A 2 22.76 -11.12 -11.17
CA GLY A 2 22.76 -10.17 -12.29
C GLY A 2 21.60 -9.18 -12.16
N VAL A 3 21.84 -7.92 -12.50
CA VAL A 3 20.79 -6.91 -12.71
C VAL A 3 20.75 -6.62 -14.21
N ILE A 4 19.59 -6.80 -14.81
CA ILE A 4 19.36 -6.61 -16.24
C ILE A 4 18.36 -5.47 -16.40
N ASP A 5 18.68 -4.48 -17.22
CA ASP A 5 17.72 -3.47 -17.65
C ASP A 5 16.62 -4.14 -18.48
N VAL A 6 15.35 -3.96 -18.09
CA VAL A 6 14.22 -4.64 -18.76
C VAL A 6 14.14 -4.28 -20.25
N ARG A 7 14.63 -3.11 -20.64
CA ARG A 7 14.67 -2.65 -22.05
C ARG A 7 15.65 -3.45 -22.90
N LYS A 8 16.61 -4.14 -22.27
CA LYS A 8 17.57 -5.03 -22.93
C LYS A 8 17.07 -6.47 -23.04
N THR A 9 15.82 -6.72 -22.67
CA THR A 9 15.19 -8.05 -22.68
C THR A 9 14.07 -8.15 -23.72
N GLY A 10 13.54 -9.37 -23.89
CA GLY A 10 12.30 -9.61 -24.61
C GLY A 10 11.04 -9.05 -23.91
N GLY A 11 11.15 -8.43 -22.73
CA GLY A 11 10.00 -7.95 -21.96
C GLY A 11 9.29 -9.04 -21.16
N TRP A 12 9.90 -10.21 -21.07
CA TRP A 12 9.47 -11.33 -20.25
C TRP A 12 10.67 -12.22 -19.89
N ASN A 13 10.48 -13.11 -18.92
CA ASN A 13 11.37 -14.22 -18.65
C ASN A 13 10.57 -15.52 -18.51
N LEU A 14 11.23 -16.67 -18.67
CA LEU A 14 10.62 -18.00 -18.60
C LEU A 14 11.35 -18.86 -17.57
N ASN A 15 10.57 -19.59 -16.78
CA ASN A 15 11.03 -20.68 -15.95
C ASN A 15 10.39 -21.95 -16.48
N SER A 16 11.20 -22.90 -16.95
CA SER A 16 10.73 -24.17 -17.50
C SER A 16 11.25 -25.34 -16.68
N ALA A 17 10.46 -26.40 -16.57
CA ALA A 17 10.88 -27.64 -15.91
C ALA A 17 12.01 -28.36 -16.67
N SER A 18 12.12 -28.15 -17.98
CA SER A 18 13.20 -28.68 -18.82
C SER A 18 13.36 -27.86 -20.12
N GLU A 19 14.35 -28.21 -20.93
CA GLU A 19 14.57 -27.60 -22.25
C GLU A 19 13.58 -28.10 -23.32
N ALA A 20 12.68 -29.05 -23.03
CA ALA A 20 11.73 -29.57 -24.02
C ALA A 20 10.64 -28.53 -24.36
N ASP A 21 10.14 -28.54 -25.59
CA ASP A 21 9.13 -27.57 -26.06
C ASP A 21 7.77 -27.75 -25.38
N ASP A 22 7.44 -28.97 -24.99
CA ASP A 22 6.22 -29.30 -24.26
C ASP A 22 6.35 -29.19 -22.73
N ALA A 23 7.52 -28.76 -22.22
CA ALA A 23 7.80 -28.70 -20.80
C ALA A 23 6.85 -27.70 -20.08
N PRO A 24 6.29 -28.08 -18.91
CA PRO A 24 5.56 -27.13 -18.07
C PRO A 24 6.42 -25.92 -17.73
N SER A 25 5.88 -24.73 -17.99
CA SER A 25 6.61 -23.47 -17.91
C SER A 25 5.77 -22.33 -17.35
N LEU A 26 6.43 -21.39 -16.69
CA LEU A 26 5.89 -20.13 -16.20
C LEU A 26 6.67 -18.97 -16.83
N ALA A 27 5.97 -18.13 -17.59
CA ALA A 27 6.51 -16.85 -18.03
C ALA A 27 6.01 -15.70 -17.16
N LEU A 28 6.90 -14.79 -16.77
CA LEU A 28 6.54 -13.49 -16.19
C LEU A 28 6.76 -12.43 -17.28
N VAL A 29 5.68 -11.76 -17.69
CA VAL A 29 5.67 -10.72 -18.71
C VAL A 29 5.65 -9.36 -18.02
N PHE A 30 6.75 -8.62 -18.16
CA PHE A 30 7.00 -7.37 -17.43
C PHE A 30 7.24 -6.16 -18.32
N GLY A 31 7.18 -6.30 -19.64
CA GLY A 31 7.25 -5.19 -20.58
C GLY A 31 8.66 -4.63 -20.76
N ARG A 32 8.76 -3.51 -21.47
CA ARG A 32 10.04 -2.86 -21.82
C ARG A 32 10.04 -1.37 -21.51
N ASP A 33 9.37 -0.96 -20.43
CA ASP A 33 9.25 0.46 -20.04
C ASP A 33 8.76 1.37 -21.18
N ARG A 34 7.67 0.98 -21.83
CA ARG A 34 7.17 1.60 -23.07
C ARG A 34 6.86 3.11 -22.96
N HIS A 35 6.72 3.65 -21.75
CA HIS A 35 6.42 5.07 -21.52
C HIS A 35 7.61 5.88 -20.98
N LEU A 36 8.79 5.27 -20.78
CA LEU A 36 9.90 5.90 -20.06
C LEU A 36 10.29 7.27 -20.62
N GLU A 37 10.47 7.39 -21.93
CA GLU A 37 10.86 8.65 -22.56
C GLU A 37 9.81 9.75 -22.33
N ALA A 38 8.52 9.41 -22.51
CA ALA A 38 7.43 10.36 -22.29
C ALA A 38 7.35 10.78 -20.82
N GLU A 39 7.55 9.85 -19.88
CA GLU A 39 7.55 10.13 -18.44
C GLU A 39 8.76 10.95 -18.00
N GLN A 40 9.95 10.71 -18.57
CA GLN A 40 11.14 11.53 -18.33
C GLN A 40 10.97 12.96 -18.88
N GLU A 41 10.34 13.12 -20.04
CA GLU A 41 10.01 14.45 -20.57
C GLU A 41 8.99 15.19 -19.70
N ARG A 42 7.98 14.48 -19.16
CA ARG A 42 7.06 15.05 -18.17
C ARG A 42 7.80 15.50 -16.91
N ALA A 43 8.71 14.66 -16.40
CA ALA A 43 9.52 14.96 -15.23
C ALA A 43 10.38 16.22 -15.43
N LYS A 44 11.06 16.35 -16.58
CA LYS A 44 11.86 17.55 -16.93
C LYS A 44 11.03 18.84 -16.95
N LYS A 45 9.75 18.73 -17.31
CA LYS A 45 8.80 19.86 -17.35
C LYS A 45 8.11 20.12 -15.99
N GLY A 46 8.46 19.37 -14.94
CA GLY A 46 7.80 19.47 -13.63
C GLY A 46 6.35 18.97 -13.64
N LEU A 47 5.92 18.25 -14.68
CA LEU A 47 4.58 17.67 -14.76
C LEU A 47 4.53 16.38 -13.93
N PRO A 48 3.36 15.97 -13.40
CA PRO A 48 3.19 14.65 -12.79
C PRO A 48 3.69 13.56 -13.72
N PHE A 49 4.41 12.56 -13.19
CA PHE A 49 4.96 11.45 -13.95
C PHE A 49 4.99 10.17 -13.10
N ALA A 50 4.92 9.02 -13.75
CA ALA A 50 4.82 7.70 -13.13
C ALA A 50 6.18 7.00 -13.04
N GLN A 51 7.08 7.16 -14.00
CA GLN A 51 8.37 6.45 -14.04
C GLN A 51 9.54 7.42 -14.16
N PHE A 52 10.56 7.23 -13.33
CA PHE A 52 11.69 8.17 -13.24
C PHE A 52 12.99 7.65 -13.86
N ARG A 53 13.10 6.34 -14.13
CA ARG A 53 14.25 5.70 -14.78
C ARG A 53 13.90 4.29 -15.26
N GLU A 54 14.86 3.62 -15.88
CA GLU A 54 14.76 2.24 -16.36
C GLU A 54 14.45 1.26 -15.22
N SER A 55 13.48 0.39 -15.45
CA SER A 55 13.15 -0.75 -14.58
C SER A 55 14.23 -1.83 -14.70
N ALA A 56 14.36 -2.63 -13.65
CA ALA A 56 15.38 -3.68 -13.60
C ALA A 56 14.76 -5.04 -13.32
N PHE A 57 15.26 -6.05 -14.01
CA PHE A 57 15.04 -7.45 -13.68
C PHE A 57 16.25 -7.97 -12.91
N ARG A 58 16.02 -8.64 -11.78
CA ARG A 58 17.04 -9.29 -10.97
C ARG A 58 16.73 -10.77 -10.84
N PHE A 59 17.75 -11.57 -11.10
CA PHE A 59 17.76 -13.00 -10.79
C PHE A 59 18.82 -13.29 -9.74
N GLY A 60 18.40 -13.95 -8.67
CA GLY A 60 19.24 -14.35 -7.55
C GLY A 60 19.18 -15.85 -7.32
N ILE A 61 20.35 -16.47 -7.29
CA ILE A 61 20.54 -17.78 -6.70
C ILE A 61 20.94 -17.52 -5.24
N TYR A 62 20.10 -17.92 -4.29
CA TYR A 62 20.57 -18.02 -2.91
C TYR A 62 21.63 -19.13 -2.87
N PRO A 63 22.82 -18.89 -2.26
CA PRO A 63 23.84 -19.91 -2.17
C PRO A 63 23.22 -21.15 -1.54
N ARG A 64 23.18 -22.24 -2.32
CA ARG A 64 22.54 -23.46 -1.85
C ARG A 64 23.36 -23.99 -0.68
N PRO A 65 22.75 -24.23 0.50
CA PRO A 65 23.46 -24.83 1.61
C PRO A 65 23.95 -26.22 1.20
N ALA A 66 25.08 -26.68 1.73
CA ALA A 66 25.75 -27.90 1.26
C ALA A 66 24.86 -29.17 1.28
N ASP A 67 23.83 -29.17 2.12
CA ASP A 67 22.88 -30.27 2.32
C ASP A 67 21.62 -30.20 1.42
N TRP A 68 21.47 -29.18 0.56
CA TRP A 68 20.26 -28.91 -0.22
C TRP A 68 19.70 -30.12 -0.99
N GLN A 69 20.59 -31.00 -1.49
CA GLN A 69 20.23 -32.20 -2.26
C GLN A 69 19.55 -33.28 -1.43
N THR A 70 19.78 -33.29 -0.12
CA THR A 70 19.27 -34.29 0.82
C THR A 70 18.09 -33.77 1.64
N ARG A 71 17.75 -32.48 1.51
CA ARG A 71 16.62 -31.91 2.23
C ARG A 71 15.29 -32.37 1.62
N PRO A 72 14.22 -32.48 2.43
CA PRO A 72 12.88 -32.74 1.91
C PRO A 72 12.49 -31.73 0.82
N GLU A 73 11.70 -32.19 -0.16
CA GLU A 73 11.27 -31.41 -1.34
C GLU A 73 10.64 -30.05 -0.97
N ASN A 74 9.95 -29.99 0.19
CA ASN A 74 9.27 -28.81 0.71
C ASN A 74 9.99 -28.12 1.89
N SER A 75 11.30 -28.33 2.03
CA SER A 75 12.10 -27.67 3.06
C SER A 75 12.50 -26.23 2.68
N TRP A 76 12.90 -25.45 3.68
CA TRP A 76 13.33 -24.07 3.53
C TRP A 76 14.50 -23.92 2.54
N GLU A 77 14.41 -22.92 1.65
CA GLU A 77 15.43 -22.44 0.68
C GLU A 77 15.71 -23.24 -0.61
N ASN A 78 14.80 -24.10 -1.07
CA ASN A 78 14.91 -24.73 -2.40
C ASN A 78 14.30 -23.91 -3.56
N TRP A 79 14.35 -22.58 -3.51
CA TRP A 79 13.73 -21.70 -4.52
C TRP A 79 14.71 -20.67 -5.09
N TYR A 80 14.42 -20.23 -6.31
CA TYR A 80 15.13 -19.11 -6.95
C TYR A 80 14.32 -17.83 -6.82
N GLY A 81 15.01 -16.73 -6.52
CA GLY A 81 14.40 -15.41 -6.46
C GLY A 81 14.47 -14.71 -7.81
N GLN A 82 13.32 -14.29 -8.34
CA GLN A 82 13.23 -13.36 -9.45
C GLN A 82 12.47 -12.13 -8.99
N ALA A 83 13.00 -10.95 -9.32
CA ALA A 83 12.37 -9.69 -8.98
C ALA A 83 12.35 -8.77 -10.20
N LEU A 84 11.15 -8.33 -10.56
CA LEU A 84 10.95 -7.12 -11.35
C LEU A 84 10.99 -5.94 -10.39
N LEU A 85 11.82 -4.95 -10.70
CA LEU A 85 12.02 -3.74 -9.90
C LEU A 85 11.60 -2.54 -10.75
N PRO A 86 10.29 -2.26 -10.87
CA PRO A 86 9.82 -1.10 -11.62
C PRO A 86 10.26 0.18 -10.90
N LYS A 87 10.70 1.19 -11.65
CA LYS A 87 11.20 2.46 -11.08
C LYS A 87 10.15 3.54 -11.15
N LEU A 88 9.08 3.32 -10.39
CA LEU A 88 7.93 4.20 -10.32
C LEU A 88 8.13 5.32 -9.28
N HIS A 89 7.54 6.47 -9.55
CA HIS A 89 7.50 7.63 -8.68
C HIS A 89 6.12 7.69 -8.01
N LEU A 90 6.10 7.55 -6.68
CA LEU A 90 4.90 7.77 -5.87
C LEU A 90 5.00 9.12 -5.17
N THR A 91 4.19 10.11 -5.60
CA THR A 91 4.04 11.37 -4.85
C THR A 91 2.89 11.26 -3.87
N GLN A 92 2.96 11.98 -2.75
CA GLN A 92 1.86 12.08 -1.80
C GLN A 92 0.54 12.43 -2.50
N GLY A 93 -0.55 11.77 -2.08
CA GLY A 93 -1.89 11.96 -2.64
C GLY A 93 -2.11 11.37 -4.04
N LYS A 94 -1.11 10.66 -4.60
CA LYS A 94 -1.25 9.93 -5.86
C LYS A 94 -0.98 8.45 -5.62
N THR A 95 -1.55 7.61 -6.48
CA THR A 95 -1.20 6.21 -6.53
C THR A 95 -0.75 5.83 -7.95
N VAL A 96 -0.21 4.64 -8.09
CA VAL A 96 0.22 4.07 -9.36
C VAL A 96 -0.57 2.80 -9.62
N TRP A 97 -0.76 2.49 -10.89
CA TRP A 97 -1.20 1.16 -11.31
C TRP A 97 -0.12 0.53 -12.18
N TYR A 98 -0.02 -0.79 -12.14
CA TYR A 98 0.93 -1.57 -12.94
C TYR A 98 0.24 -2.86 -13.38
N ARG A 99 0.26 -3.15 -14.67
CA ARG A 99 -0.28 -4.38 -15.26
C ARG A 99 0.87 -5.24 -15.78
N TYR A 100 0.92 -6.48 -15.32
CA TYR A 100 1.85 -7.52 -15.75
C TYR A 100 1.11 -8.85 -15.89
N PHE A 101 1.74 -9.84 -16.52
CA PHE A 101 1.10 -11.14 -16.76
C PHE A 101 1.96 -12.30 -16.27
N PHE A 102 1.31 -13.31 -15.72
CA PHE A 102 1.87 -14.65 -15.56
C PHE A 102 1.23 -15.58 -16.57
N VAL A 103 2.05 -16.30 -17.33
CA VAL A 103 1.59 -17.29 -18.32
C VAL A 103 2.07 -18.66 -17.87
N ILE A 104 1.12 -19.54 -17.52
CA ILE A 104 1.40 -20.95 -17.20
C ILE A 104 0.96 -21.79 -18.40
N ASN A 105 1.90 -22.48 -19.04
CA ASN A 105 1.62 -23.33 -20.20
C ASN A 105 2.77 -24.31 -20.48
N ARG A 106 2.68 -25.07 -21.57
CA ARG A 106 3.87 -25.69 -22.20
C ARG A 106 4.84 -24.60 -22.70
N LYS A 107 6.13 -24.92 -22.79
CA LYS A 107 7.22 -23.95 -23.05
C LYS A 107 7.00 -23.14 -24.33
N ASP A 108 6.76 -23.81 -25.46
CA ASP A 108 6.50 -23.18 -26.76
C ASP A 108 5.33 -22.18 -26.70
N ARG A 109 4.19 -22.58 -26.10
CA ARG A 109 2.99 -21.75 -25.98
C ARG A 109 3.17 -20.62 -24.98
N ALA A 110 3.90 -20.87 -23.90
CA ALA A 110 4.21 -19.85 -22.91
C ALA A 110 5.05 -18.72 -23.52
N ILE A 111 6.04 -19.06 -24.36
CA ILE A 111 6.84 -18.10 -25.12
C ILE A 111 5.94 -17.29 -26.07
N GLU A 112 5.14 -17.96 -26.91
CA GLU A 112 4.27 -17.30 -27.89
C GLU A 112 3.29 -16.32 -27.22
N LEU A 113 2.65 -16.76 -26.14
CA LEU A 113 1.73 -15.91 -25.37
C LEU A 113 2.48 -14.77 -24.68
N ALA A 114 3.65 -15.02 -24.09
CA ALA A 114 4.44 -14.00 -23.43
C ALA A 114 4.82 -12.89 -24.41
N ASP A 115 5.31 -13.24 -25.61
CA ASP A 115 5.62 -12.29 -26.68
C ASP A 115 4.40 -11.45 -27.07
N SER A 116 3.22 -12.08 -27.21
CA SER A 116 1.98 -11.37 -27.57
C SER A 116 1.49 -10.38 -26.49
N LEU A 117 1.93 -10.57 -25.24
CA LEU A 117 1.49 -9.80 -24.07
C LEU A 117 2.46 -8.66 -23.70
N VAL A 118 3.68 -8.63 -24.24
CA VAL A 118 4.69 -7.62 -23.88
C VAL A 118 4.16 -6.20 -24.03
N ASP A 119 3.53 -5.91 -25.16
CA ASP A 119 2.99 -4.57 -25.46
C ASP A 119 1.68 -4.27 -24.70
N LYS A 120 1.13 -5.28 -24.01
CA LYS A 120 -0.01 -5.13 -23.11
C LYS A 120 0.43 -4.82 -21.68
N VAL A 121 1.71 -4.98 -21.32
CA VAL A 121 2.21 -4.48 -20.03
C VAL A 121 2.15 -2.96 -20.05
N ASP A 122 1.63 -2.38 -18.97
CA ASP A 122 1.36 -0.96 -18.91
C ASP A 122 1.33 -0.47 -17.45
N TYR A 123 1.51 0.83 -17.25
CA TYR A 123 1.56 1.47 -15.95
C TYR A 123 1.26 2.96 -16.07
N GLY A 124 0.86 3.57 -14.96
CA GLY A 124 0.65 5.00 -14.92
C GLY A 124 0.30 5.51 -13.55
N LEU A 125 0.14 6.84 -13.49
CA LEU A 125 -0.49 7.47 -12.33
C LEU A 125 -1.98 7.13 -12.32
N LEU A 126 -2.49 6.88 -11.13
CA LEU A 126 -3.91 6.74 -10.86
C LEU A 126 -4.32 7.90 -9.96
N ILE A 127 -5.23 8.73 -10.47
CA ILE A 127 -5.76 9.91 -9.81
C ILE A 127 -7.26 9.73 -9.74
N PHE A 128 -7.82 9.90 -8.55
CA PHE A 128 -9.26 9.83 -8.33
C PHE A 128 -9.80 11.23 -8.18
N ASP A 129 -10.80 11.54 -8.99
CA ASP A 129 -11.52 12.80 -8.94
C ASP A 129 -12.53 12.75 -7.77
N ALA A 130 -12.53 13.79 -6.95
CA ALA A 130 -13.39 13.93 -5.79
C ALA A 130 -14.87 13.93 -6.18
N GLU A 131 -15.22 14.57 -7.29
CA GLU A 131 -16.61 14.77 -7.71
C GLU A 131 -17.27 13.48 -8.18
N THR A 132 -16.48 12.59 -8.79
CA THR A 132 -16.95 11.34 -9.39
C THR A 132 -16.65 10.11 -8.53
N THR A 133 -15.90 10.26 -7.44
CA THR A 133 -15.60 9.14 -6.53
C THR A 133 -16.79 8.90 -5.60
N PRO A 134 -17.40 7.70 -5.60
CA PRO A 134 -18.54 7.43 -4.75
C PRO A 134 -18.12 7.42 -3.28
N MET A 135 -19.07 7.75 -2.42
CA MET A 135 -18.94 7.62 -0.98
C MET A 135 -19.58 6.32 -0.47
N VAL A 136 -19.07 5.79 0.63
CA VAL A 136 -19.60 4.61 1.33
C VAL A 136 -20.10 5.04 2.71
N PRO A 137 -21.32 4.63 3.11
CA PRO A 137 -21.84 4.92 4.44
C PRO A 137 -21.13 4.08 5.50
N VAL A 138 -20.98 4.64 6.70
CA VAL A 138 -20.52 3.93 7.89
C VAL A 138 -21.62 4.01 8.94
N TYR A 139 -22.06 2.84 9.41
CA TYR A 139 -23.11 2.72 10.40
C TYR A 139 -22.50 2.45 11.77
N VAL A 140 -23.04 3.12 12.79
CA VAL A 140 -22.65 2.92 14.19
C VAL A 140 -23.90 2.63 15.02
N ARG A 141 -23.85 1.54 15.80
CA ARG A 141 -24.90 1.14 16.73
C ARG A 141 -24.27 0.71 18.04
N ASP A 142 -24.77 1.23 19.16
CA ASP A 142 -24.29 0.92 20.51
C ASP A 142 -22.75 1.07 20.64
N GLY A 143 -22.20 2.13 20.05
CA GLY A 143 -20.77 2.42 20.08
C GLY A 143 -19.88 1.50 19.24
N LYS A 144 -20.46 0.73 18.30
CA LYS A 144 -19.72 -0.17 17.41
C LYS A 144 -20.05 0.07 15.95
N VAL A 145 -19.07 -0.14 15.08
CA VAL A 145 -19.29 -0.12 13.63
C VAL A 145 -20.04 -1.38 13.21
N VAL A 146 -21.12 -1.22 12.45
CA VAL A 146 -21.93 -2.32 11.90
C VAL A 146 -22.01 -2.23 10.38
N ASP A 147 -22.41 -3.31 9.72
CA ASP A 147 -22.45 -3.37 8.25
C ASP A 147 -23.65 -2.63 7.64
N GLU A 148 -24.76 -2.59 8.36
CA GLU A 148 -26.02 -2.00 7.91
C GLU A 148 -26.74 -1.30 9.07
N GLY A 149 -27.52 -0.27 8.75
CA GLY A 149 -28.34 0.47 9.69
C GLY A 149 -29.33 1.37 8.96
N ASP A 150 -30.31 1.90 9.71
CA ASP A 150 -31.37 2.73 9.14
C ASP A 150 -30.85 4.10 8.68
N ALA A 151 -29.89 4.66 9.43
CA ALA A 151 -29.22 5.93 9.12
C ALA A 151 -27.70 5.80 9.28
N PRO A 152 -26.90 6.30 8.33
CA PRO A 152 -25.44 6.31 8.46
C PRO A 152 -25.00 7.31 9.52
N ALA A 153 -24.00 6.94 10.31
CA ALA A 153 -23.35 7.88 11.22
C ALA A 153 -22.54 8.93 10.43
N PHE A 154 -21.86 8.49 9.37
CA PHE A 154 -21.12 9.32 8.44
C PHE A 154 -20.87 8.58 7.12
N SER A 155 -20.27 9.26 6.14
CA SER A 155 -19.83 8.67 4.88
C SER A 155 -18.38 9.02 4.55
N LEU A 156 -17.69 8.11 3.86
CA LEU A 156 -16.29 8.24 3.46
C LEU A 156 -16.14 8.10 1.95
N VAL A 157 -15.13 8.70 1.32
CA VAL A 157 -14.87 8.40 -0.10
C VAL A 157 -14.30 6.99 -0.23
N THR A 158 -14.64 6.30 -1.32
CA THR A 158 -14.27 4.88 -1.55
C THR A 158 -12.86 4.68 -2.09
N LYS A 159 -12.18 5.76 -2.52
CA LYS A 159 -10.86 5.72 -3.16
C LYS A 159 -9.96 6.81 -2.58
N PRO A 160 -8.61 6.68 -2.63
CA PRO A 160 -7.70 7.67 -2.10
C PRO A 160 -7.64 8.92 -2.99
N VAL A 161 -8.68 9.76 -2.90
CA VAL A 161 -8.73 11.10 -3.49
C VAL A 161 -7.63 11.96 -2.86
N SER A 162 -7.05 12.88 -3.63
CA SER A 162 -6.00 13.77 -3.11
C SER A 162 -6.48 14.54 -1.87
N GLY A 163 -5.64 14.59 -0.83
CA GLY A 163 -5.99 15.23 0.45
C GLY A 163 -6.80 14.35 1.42
N THR A 164 -7.02 13.08 1.09
CA THR A 164 -7.68 12.11 1.98
C THR A 164 -6.69 11.16 2.66
N MET A 165 -7.09 10.62 3.81
CA MET A 165 -6.36 9.60 4.57
C MET A 165 -7.26 8.39 4.84
N PRO A 166 -6.70 7.17 4.83
CA PRO A 166 -7.49 5.97 5.08
C PRO A 166 -7.96 5.93 6.53
N LEU A 167 -9.18 5.46 6.73
CA LEU A 167 -9.77 5.23 8.04
C LEU A 167 -10.03 3.74 8.23
N PHE A 168 -9.48 3.17 9.29
CA PHE A 168 -9.51 1.75 9.58
C PHE A 168 -10.39 1.45 10.78
N LEU A 169 -10.99 0.27 10.79
CA LEU A 169 -11.49 -0.37 11.99
C LEU A 169 -10.41 -1.33 12.51
N VAL A 170 -9.94 -1.09 13.73
CA VAL A 170 -8.88 -1.87 14.39
C VAL A 170 -9.39 -2.38 15.72
N GLU A 171 -9.15 -3.66 15.99
CA GLU A 171 -9.48 -4.31 17.26
C GLU A 171 -8.20 -4.49 18.11
N ASN A 172 -8.29 -4.21 19.41
CA ASN A 172 -7.26 -4.57 20.36
C ASN A 172 -7.31 -6.08 20.59
N ALA A 173 -6.24 -6.79 20.21
CA ALA A 173 -6.18 -8.26 20.25
C ALA A 173 -6.32 -8.85 21.67
N THR A 174 -6.05 -8.06 22.72
CA THR A 174 -6.13 -8.52 24.12
C THR A 174 -7.48 -8.20 24.76
N THR A 175 -8.05 -7.02 24.49
CA THR A 175 -9.28 -6.56 25.16
C THR A 175 -10.54 -6.72 24.31
N GLY A 176 -10.39 -6.90 22.99
CA GLY A 176 -11.50 -6.89 22.03
C GLY A 176 -12.09 -5.50 21.77
N GLN A 177 -11.49 -4.43 22.30
CA GLN A 177 -11.93 -3.06 22.03
C GLN A 177 -11.72 -2.71 20.56
N GLU A 178 -12.76 -2.18 19.90
CA GLU A 178 -12.66 -1.68 18.54
C GLU A 178 -12.53 -0.16 18.52
N VAL A 179 -11.69 0.34 17.62
CA VAL A 179 -11.52 1.78 17.36
C VAL A 179 -11.48 2.07 15.87
N VAL A 180 -12.00 3.24 15.51
CA VAL A 180 -11.89 3.88 14.21
C VAL A 180 -10.65 4.77 14.24
N THR A 181 -9.74 4.62 13.29
CA THR A 181 -8.42 5.30 13.36
C THR A 181 -7.75 5.42 12.00
N THR A 182 -6.91 6.45 11.81
CA THR A 182 -5.98 6.54 10.67
C THR A 182 -4.65 5.83 10.93
N ASP A 183 -4.38 5.44 12.18
CA ASP A 183 -3.21 4.68 12.59
C ASP A 183 -3.55 3.18 12.69
N PRO A 184 -3.11 2.33 11.75
CA PRO A 184 -3.38 0.90 11.79
C PRO A 184 -2.66 0.16 12.95
N TYR A 185 -1.73 0.84 13.64
CA TYR A 185 -0.95 0.32 14.75
C TYR A 185 -1.26 1.06 16.07
N ILE A 186 -2.46 1.63 16.20
CA ILE A 186 -2.88 2.43 17.36
C ILE A 186 -2.69 1.73 18.72
N PHE A 187 -2.75 0.40 18.77
CA PHE A 187 -2.54 -0.40 19.99
C PHE A 187 -1.12 -0.98 20.11
N VAL A 188 -0.18 -0.54 19.26
CA VAL A 188 1.22 -0.93 19.33
C VAL A 188 2.01 0.16 20.04
N PRO A 189 2.77 -0.15 21.10
CA PRO A 189 3.62 0.83 21.76
C PRO A 189 4.57 1.50 20.77
N GLN A 190 4.67 2.81 20.85
CA GLN A 190 5.64 3.60 20.12
C GLN A 190 6.87 3.85 20.99
N GLU A 191 8.05 3.70 20.41
CA GLU A 191 9.32 3.98 21.07
C GLU A 191 10.18 4.92 20.23
N LYS A 192 10.88 5.84 20.91
CA LYS A 192 11.90 6.66 20.25
C LYS A 192 13.02 5.75 19.80
N MET A 193 13.34 5.81 18.52
CA MET A 193 14.46 5.11 17.95
C MET A 193 15.76 5.84 18.30
N ASN A 194 16.58 5.23 19.13
CA ASN A 194 17.88 5.77 19.52
C ASN A 194 18.95 5.38 18.51
N TYR A 195 18.82 5.87 17.28
CA TYR A 195 19.86 5.69 16.28
C TYR A 195 21.05 6.61 16.59
N GLU A 196 22.25 6.03 16.64
CA GLU A 196 23.50 6.79 16.69
C GLU A 196 23.79 7.39 15.31
N VAL A 197 23.07 8.46 14.95
CA VAL A 197 23.23 9.13 13.66
C VAL A 197 24.18 10.32 13.72
N PRO A 198 25.02 10.53 12.69
CA PRO A 198 25.90 11.70 12.63
C PRO A 198 25.16 13.05 12.72
N ALA A 199 25.88 14.09 13.12
CA ALA A 199 25.41 15.48 13.14
C ALA A 199 25.43 16.09 11.72
N ASP A 200 24.59 15.57 10.83
CA ASP A 200 24.42 16.05 9.45
C ASP A 200 22.91 16.19 9.15
N PRO A 201 22.46 17.31 8.54
CA PRO A 201 21.04 17.55 8.25
C PRO A 201 20.34 16.44 7.45
N LYS A 202 21.10 15.68 6.65
CA LYS A 202 20.53 14.52 5.93
C LYS A 202 20.01 13.42 6.86
N PHE A 203 20.40 13.45 8.14
CA PHE A 203 19.98 12.48 9.14
C PHE A 203 18.91 13.00 10.11
N ASP A 204 18.39 14.21 9.93
CA ASP A 204 17.42 14.79 10.87
C ASP A 204 16.15 13.93 11.01
N ASN A 205 15.72 13.28 9.92
CA ASN A 205 14.60 12.32 9.91
C ASN A 205 14.83 11.11 10.81
N TYR A 206 16.08 10.70 11.05
CA TYR A 206 16.42 9.56 11.90
C TYR A 206 16.62 9.95 13.35
N ARG A 207 17.07 11.18 13.62
CA ARG A 207 17.35 11.69 14.97
C ARG A 207 16.12 11.71 15.88
N ASN A 208 14.96 11.97 15.27
CA ASN A 208 13.66 12.03 15.94
C ASN A 208 12.73 10.89 15.52
N ALA A 209 13.27 9.82 14.93
CA ALA A 209 12.47 8.70 14.50
C ALA A 209 11.77 8.05 15.70
N VAL A 210 10.48 7.79 15.53
CA VAL A 210 9.66 6.98 16.43
C VAL A 210 9.22 5.77 15.62
N GLY A 211 9.28 4.59 16.22
CA GLY A 211 8.78 3.38 15.57
C GLY A 211 7.86 2.59 16.49
N TYR A 212 7.11 1.70 15.86
CA TYR A 212 6.23 0.77 16.54
C TYR A 212 7.00 -0.46 17.00
N ASP A 213 6.76 -0.88 18.24
CA ASP A 213 7.32 -2.09 18.79
C ASP A 213 6.57 -3.33 18.30
N MET A 214 6.98 -3.82 17.13
CA MET A 214 6.32 -4.91 16.40
C MET A 214 6.57 -6.31 16.96
N ARG A 215 7.15 -6.44 18.17
CA ARG A 215 7.33 -7.75 18.81
C ARG A 215 5.98 -8.44 19.04
N VAL A 216 5.97 -9.77 18.96
CA VAL A 216 4.73 -10.58 18.96
C VAL A 216 3.84 -10.33 20.17
N ASP A 217 4.42 -10.06 21.34
CA ASP A 217 3.74 -9.78 22.60
C ASP A 217 3.24 -8.32 22.74
N LYS A 218 3.61 -7.45 21.81
CA LYS A 218 3.33 -6.01 21.86
C LYS A 218 2.49 -5.50 20.70
N ASN A 219 2.43 -6.26 19.61
CA ASN A 219 1.53 -5.95 18.51
C ASN A 219 0.09 -6.38 18.84
N ASN A 220 -0.64 -5.48 19.52
CA ASN A 220 -2.05 -5.70 19.87
C ASN A 220 -3.02 -5.13 18.83
N SER A 221 -2.57 -4.65 17.68
CA SER A 221 -3.47 -4.09 16.65
C SER A 221 -3.89 -5.17 15.67
N ARG A 222 -5.16 -5.59 15.74
CA ARG A 222 -5.76 -6.50 14.76
C ARG A 222 -6.56 -5.69 13.74
N TRP A 223 -6.05 -5.62 12.51
CA TRP A 223 -6.75 -4.98 11.40
C TRP A 223 -8.03 -5.76 11.07
N LYS A 224 -9.19 -5.09 11.14
CA LYS A 224 -10.48 -5.67 10.75
C LYS A 224 -10.79 -5.34 9.30
N ARG A 225 -10.81 -4.04 8.96
CA ARG A 225 -11.05 -3.56 7.58
C ARG A 225 -10.69 -2.09 7.40
N LEU A 226 -10.56 -1.69 6.13
CA LEU A 226 -10.64 -0.30 5.68
C LEU A 226 -12.11 0.11 5.61
N LEU A 227 -12.47 1.24 6.24
CA LEU A 227 -13.82 1.81 6.17
C LEU A 227 -13.98 2.73 4.95
N GLY A 228 -12.91 3.41 4.56
CA GLY A 228 -12.88 4.35 3.44
C GLY A 228 -11.79 5.39 3.66
N TYR A 229 -11.94 6.57 3.04
CA TYR A 229 -11.02 7.68 3.21
C TYR A 229 -11.77 8.96 3.62
N GLY A 230 -11.24 9.68 4.60
CA GLY A 230 -11.73 10.98 5.04
C GLY A 230 -10.77 12.10 4.64
N TYR A 231 -11.25 13.34 4.54
CA TYR A 231 -10.42 14.47 4.14
C TYR A 231 -9.61 15.03 5.32
N VAL A 232 -8.36 15.39 5.07
CA VAL A 232 -7.52 16.07 6.08
C VAL A 232 -8.02 17.50 6.31
N GLU A 233 -8.33 18.20 5.23
CA GLU A 233 -8.88 19.56 5.21
C GLU A 233 -10.36 19.54 4.83
N LYS A 234 -11.14 20.52 5.31
CA LYS A 234 -12.58 20.58 4.99
C LYS A 234 -12.76 20.84 3.48
N PRO A 235 -13.53 20.01 2.76
CA PRO A 235 -13.92 20.34 1.38
C PRO A 235 -14.73 21.64 1.31
N GLU A 236 -14.57 22.41 0.21
CA GLU A 236 -15.27 23.69 0.00
C GLU A 236 -16.78 23.51 -0.19
N ALA A 237 -17.19 22.37 -0.73
CA ALA A 237 -18.57 22.04 -1.04
C ALA A 237 -19.00 20.74 -0.34
N GLY A 238 -20.29 20.65 -0.03
CA GLY A 238 -20.90 19.50 0.65
C GLY A 238 -20.90 19.63 2.17
N ASP A 239 -21.67 18.74 2.80
CA ASP A 239 -21.84 18.71 4.25
C ASP A 239 -20.79 17.79 4.87
N PHE A 240 -19.75 18.42 5.42
CA PHE A 240 -18.64 17.74 6.09
C PHE A 240 -18.49 18.20 7.54
N VAL A 241 -18.22 17.24 8.41
CA VAL A 241 -18.01 17.43 9.86
C VAL A 241 -16.75 16.68 10.31
N ARG A 242 -16.13 17.13 11.42
CA ARG A 242 -15.03 16.40 12.06
C ARG A 242 -15.55 15.08 12.64
N LEU A 243 -14.79 14.01 12.45
CA LEU A 243 -15.15 12.67 12.91
C LEU A 243 -15.29 12.60 14.43
N SER A 244 -14.46 13.34 15.17
CA SER A 244 -14.54 13.48 16.63
C SER A 244 -15.87 14.00 17.15
N GLN A 245 -16.64 14.74 16.34
CA GLN A 245 -17.96 15.26 16.73
C GLN A 245 -19.06 14.21 16.61
N LEU A 246 -18.81 13.13 15.86
CA LEU A 246 -19.81 12.08 15.57
C LEU A 246 -19.58 10.81 16.37
N LEU A 247 -18.35 10.57 16.83
CA LEU A 247 -17.97 9.36 17.55
C LEU A 247 -17.49 9.68 18.96
N ASN A 248 -17.90 8.87 19.92
CA ASN A 248 -17.40 8.98 21.29
C ASN A 248 -15.91 8.60 21.38
N ALA A 249 -15.28 8.98 22.51
CA ALA A 249 -13.85 8.73 22.73
C ALA A 249 -13.46 7.25 22.87
N GLU A 250 -14.42 6.34 23.08
CA GLU A 250 -14.15 4.90 23.17
C GLU A 250 -13.95 4.28 21.78
N LEU A 251 -14.76 4.70 20.80
CA LEU A 251 -14.68 4.25 19.41
C LEU A 251 -13.73 5.12 18.58
N PHE A 252 -13.58 6.40 18.91
CA PHE A 252 -12.64 7.32 18.26
C PHE A 252 -11.78 8.02 19.32
N PRO A 253 -10.68 7.37 19.75
CA PRO A 253 -9.85 7.91 20.82
C PRO A 253 -9.22 9.24 20.42
N LYS A 254 -8.93 10.09 21.41
CA LYS A 254 -8.23 11.36 21.14
C LYS A 254 -6.89 11.07 20.45
N ALA A 255 -6.50 11.95 19.53
CA ALA A 255 -5.26 11.83 18.80
C ALA A 255 -4.07 11.58 19.75
N ASN A 256 -3.41 10.44 19.56
CA ASN A 256 -2.16 10.16 20.23
C ASN A 256 -1.12 11.13 19.68
N THR A 257 -0.77 12.14 20.48
CA THR A 257 0.39 12.98 20.19
C THR A 257 1.62 12.12 20.49
N PRO A 258 2.50 11.84 19.51
CA PRO A 258 3.71 11.07 19.81
C PRO A 258 4.55 11.82 20.85
N PRO A 259 5.29 11.12 21.72
CA PRO A 259 6.16 11.75 22.72
C PRO A 259 7.26 12.65 22.13
N ALA A 260 7.55 12.52 20.83
CA ALA A 260 8.49 13.36 20.10
C ALA A 260 8.08 13.43 18.62
N ALA A 261 8.17 14.62 18.03
CA ALA A 261 8.04 14.92 16.60
C ALA A 261 6.69 15.39 16.03
N GLY A 262 5.68 15.73 16.86
CA GLY A 262 4.59 16.62 16.43
C GLY A 262 3.72 16.15 15.24
N GLN A 263 3.80 14.89 14.82
CA GLN A 263 2.94 14.29 13.81
C GLN A 263 2.04 13.23 14.45
N ALA A 264 0.77 13.55 14.67
CA ALA A 264 -0.19 12.54 15.09
C ALA A 264 -0.47 11.58 13.92
N TYR A 265 -0.28 10.28 14.15
CA TYR A 265 -0.66 9.24 13.18
C TYR A 265 -2.16 8.96 13.19
N HIS A 266 -2.82 9.32 14.29
CA HIS A 266 -4.27 9.35 14.43
C HIS A 266 -4.77 10.78 14.17
N LEU A 267 -5.52 10.96 13.09
CA LEU A 267 -6.01 12.24 12.61
C LEU A 267 -7.52 12.33 12.75
N ASP A 268 -8.01 13.48 13.21
CA ASP A 268 -9.43 13.82 13.16
C ASP A 268 -9.80 14.30 11.76
N LEU A 269 -10.40 13.44 10.95
CA LEU A 269 -10.70 13.72 9.54
C LEU A 269 -12.06 14.39 9.36
N TRP A 270 -12.22 15.10 8.25
CA TRP A 270 -13.52 15.55 7.75
C TRP A 270 -14.22 14.42 6.98
N VAL A 271 -15.44 14.12 7.40
CA VAL A 271 -16.27 13.04 6.84
C VAL A 271 -17.61 13.59 6.38
N GLY A 272 -18.22 12.95 5.38
CA GLY A 272 -19.52 13.36 4.86
C GLY A 272 -20.61 13.10 5.89
N PHE A 273 -21.54 14.04 6.05
CA PHE A 273 -22.60 13.98 7.05
C PHE A 273 -23.94 14.37 6.43
N SER A 274 -24.98 13.55 6.65
CA SER A 274 -26.31 13.77 6.08
C SER A 274 -27.34 14.35 7.06
N GLY A 275 -26.91 14.85 8.23
CA GLY A 275 -27.80 15.57 9.17
C GLY A 275 -28.54 14.72 10.20
N GLU A 276 -28.44 13.39 10.16
CA GLU A 276 -29.19 12.47 11.04
C GLU A 276 -28.37 11.85 12.20
N GLY A 277 -27.09 12.16 12.32
CA GLY A 277 -26.24 11.63 13.39
C GLY A 277 -26.34 12.41 14.70
N VAL A 278 -26.03 11.73 15.81
CA VAL A 278 -25.96 12.33 17.15
C VAL A 278 -24.60 12.99 17.32
N PHE A 279 -24.58 14.27 17.69
CA PHE A 279 -23.35 14.98 18.04
C PHE A 279 -22.91 14.63 19.46
N HIS A 280 -21.62 14.38 19.64
CA HIS A 280 -20.97 14.28 20.93
C HIS A 280 -20.22 15.60 21.23
N GLU A 281 -20.53 16.25 22.35
CA GLU A 281 -19.78 17.43 22.83
C GLU A 281 -18.42 17.01 23.41
N GLU A 282 -17.38 17.82 23.20
CA GLU A 282 -15.99 17.59 23.65
C GLU A 282 -15.77 17.66 25.17
#